data_AF-A0A2V9SNP5-F1
#
_entry.id   AF-A0A2V9SNP5-F1
#
_cell.length_a   1.000
_cell.length_b   1.000
_cell.length_c   1.000
_cell.angle_alpha   90.00
_cell.angle_beta   90.00
_cell.angle_gamma   90.00
#
_symmetry.space_group_name_H-M   'P 1'
#
loop_
_entity.id
_entity.type
_entity.pdbx_description
1 polymer ?
#
loop_
_entity_poly.entity_id
_entity_poly.type
_entity_poly.pdbx_seq_one_letter_code
_entity_poly.pdbx_strand_id
1 'polypeptide(L)'
;MNIGLGLTSSSKFSSVIATIIICALFVGVSHAASPKKSDAAATADSKKQKEFSSAKEAADTLLHAAEAFDVAALEEILGSDATDLIKSADPVADKKRATDFAAKSKEKMSLDVDPKNPKRTILAVGNDAFPLAIPIVQRRGKWMFDTKAGRDEMLMRRIGANELDAIEICRGFVEAQHEYAQEKHDDSQVNQYAQRII
;
A
#
# COMPACT_ATOMS: atom_id res chain seq x y z
N MET A 1 -14.92 -47.64 30.31
CA MET A 1 -15.84 -48.56 29.62
C MET A 1 -16.69 -47.71 28.70
N ASN A 2 -16.61 -47.98 27.40
CA ASN A 2 -17.16 -47.17 26.32
C ASN A 2 -18.65 -47.48 26.16
N ILE A 3 -19.55 -46.50 26.18
CA ILE A 3 -20.86 -46.64 25.52
C ILE A 3 -21.28 -45.26 24.97
N GLY A 4 -21.01 -45.07 23.68
CA GLY A 4 -21.72 -44.09 22.87
C GLY A 4 -23.09 -44.61 22.43
N LEU A 5 -23.81 -43.76 21.72
CA LEU A 5 -24.97 -43.94 20.80
C LEU A 5 -25.87 -42.72 21.05
N GLY A 6 -26.08 -41.82 20.10
CA GLY A 6 -26.58 -42.07 18.75
C GLY A 6 -28.04 -41.60 18.75
N LEU A 7 -28.33 -40.42 18.20
CA LEU A 7 -28.72 -40.17 16.81
C LEU A 7 -30.24 -40.27 16.58
N THR A 8 -30.77 -39.26 15.87
CA THR A 8 -32.07 -39.22 15.14
C THR A 8 -33.32 -39.02 16.02
N SER A 9 -34.46 -38.46 15.58
CA SER A 9 -34.99 -38.08 14.27
C SER A 9 -36.23 -37.18 14.46
N SER A 10 -36.50 -36.31 13.47
CA SER A 10 -37.80 -35.93 12.86
C SER A 10 -39.12 -36.45 13.48
N SER A 11 -40.32 -35.84 13.39
CA SER A 11 -40.83 -34.64 12.72
C SER A 11 -42.38 -34.54 12.94
N LYS A 12 -42.92 -33.31 12.81
CA LYS A 12 -44.23 -32.91 12.22
C LYS A 12 -45.60 -33.05 12.94
N PHE A 13 -46.46 -32.10 12.53
CA PHE A 13 -47.95 -31.98 12.56
C PHE A 13 -48.55 -31.47 13.90
N SER A 14 -49.48 -30.51 13.97
CA SER A 14 -50.65 -30.20 13.13
C SER A 14 -51.15 -28.76 13.44
N SER A 15 -51.27 -27.85 12.47
CA SER A 15 -52.51 -27.40 11.79
C SER A 15 -53.68 -26.97 12.70
N VAL A 16 -54.00 -25.66 12.71
CA VAL A 16 -55.37 -25.13 12.83
C VAL A 16 -55.52 -23.92 11.90
N ILE A 17 -56.55 -23.99 11.05
CA ILE A 17 -56.94 -23.05 10.00
C ILE A 17 -58.05 -22.14 10.54
N ALA A 18 -57.98 -20.84 10.27
CA ALA A 18 -59.15 -19.97 10.25
C ALA A 18 -59.00 -18.95 9.12
N THR A 19 -59.83 -19.12 8.08
CA THR A 19 -59.85 -18.34 6.85
C THR A 19 -60.87 -17.20 6.98
N ILE A 20 -60.47 -15.96 6.69
CA ILE A 20 -61.40 -14.87 6.35
C ILE A 20 -60.97 -14.30 5.00
N ILE A 21 -61.89 -14.38 4.05
CA ILE A 21 -61.78 -13.94 2.65
C ILE A 21 -62.24 -12.48 2.58
N ILE A 22 -61.41 -11.58 2.05
CA ILE A 22 -61.88 -10.32 1.43
C ILE A 22 -61.13 -10.11 0.11
N CYS A 23 -61.93 -9.88 -0.92
CA CYS A 23 -61.57 -9.76 -2.33
C CYS A 23 -60.80 -8.48 -2.69
N ALA A 24 -60.13 -8.59 -3.84
CA ALA A 24 -59.85 -7.57 -4.84
C ALA A 24 -58.74 -6.55 -4.54
N LEU A 25 -57.61 -6.70 -5.24
CA LEU A 25 -57.30 -5.89 -6.42
C LEU A 25 -56.06 -6.48 -7.12
N PHE A 26 -56.24 -6.83 -8.39
CA PHE A 26 -55.18 -7.16 -9.33
C PHE A 26 -54.31 -5.92 -9.58
N VAL A 27 -53.03 -5.98 -9.26
CA VAL A 27 -51.99 -5.24 -9.98
C VAL A 27 -50.84 -6.21 -10.23
N GLY A 28 -50.76 -6.71 -11.45
CA GLY A 28 -49.63 -7.49 -11.92
C GLY A 28 -48.40 -6.60 -12.00
N VAL A 29 -47.46 -6.77 -11.06
CA VAL A 29 -46.11 -6.24 -11.22
C VAL A 29 -45.31 -7.26 -12.01
N SER A 30 -45.20 -7.03 -13.32
CA SER A 30 -44.24 -7.70 -14.18
C SER A 30 -42.83 -7.50 -13.60
N HIS A 31 -42.25 -8.55 -13.02
CA HIS A 31 -40.82 -8.59 -12.76
C HIS A 31 -40.10 -8.68 -14.11
N ALA A 32 -39.72 -7.52 -14.65
CA ALA A 32 -38.74 -7.45 -15.72
C ALA A 32 -37.41 -7.95 -15.15
N ALA A 33 -36.98 -9.13 -15.59
CA ALA A 33 -35.66 -9.65 -15.29
C ALA A 33 -34.60 -8.71 -15.91
N SER A 34 -33.89 -7.96 -15.05
CA SER A 34 -32.75 -7.16 -15.48
C SER A 34 -31.71 -8.07 -16.13
N PRO A 35 -31.18 -7.74 -17.32
CA PRO A 35 -30.13 -8.54 -17.93
C PRO A 35 -28.89 -8.49 -17.03
N LYS A 36 -28.35 -9.67 -16.69
CA LYS A 36 -27.01 -9.81 -16.09
C LYS A 36 -26.03 -9.07 -17.01
N LYS A 37 -25.58 -7.91 -16.57
CA LYS A 37 -24.41 -7.23 -17.14
C LYS A 37 -23.24 -8.18 -16.90
N SER A 38 -22.83 -8.88 -17.96
CA SER A 38 -21.55 -9.56 -18.02
C SER A 38 -20.50 -8.49 -17.73
N ASP A 39 -19.87 -8.55 -16.55
CA ASP A 39 -18.60 -7.89 -16.33
C ASP A 39 -17.61 -8.56 -17.28
N ALA A 40 -17.54 -8.01 -18.50
CA ALA A 40 -16.40 -8.20 -19.36
C ALA A 40 -15.22 -7.65 -18.58
N ALA A 41 -14.47 -8.54 -17.93
CA ALA A 41 -13.17 -8.23 -17.40
C ALA A 41 -12.40 -7.55 -18.53
N ALA A 42 -12.18 -6.25 -18.39
CA ALA A 42 -11.24 -5.55 -19.23
C ALA A 42 -9.91 -6.26 -18.99
N THR A 43 -9.50 -7.10 -19.93
CA THR A 43 -8.11 -7.44 -20.11
C THR A 43 -7.45 -6.13 -20.48
N ALA A 44 -7.05 -5.36 -19.47
CA ALA A 44 -6.04 -4.34 -19.65
C ALA A 44 -4.89 -5.08 -20.34
N ASP A 45 -4.49 -4.60 -21.52
CA ASP A 45 -3.27 -5.01 -22.17
C ASP A 45 -2.15 -4.70 -21.17
N SER A 46 -1.82 -5.67 -20.32
CA SER A 46 -0.69 -5.56 -19.42
C SER A 46 0.52 -5.59 -20.34
N LYS A 47 1.04 -4.41 -20.71
CA LYS A 47 2.33 -4.32 -21.37
C LYS A 47 3.30 -5.17 -20.57
N LYS A 48 3.90 -6.16 -21.22
CA LYS A 48 4.81 -7.10 -20.57
C LYS A 48 5.93 -6.28 -19.93
N GLN A 49 6.08 -6.38 -18.60
CA GLN A 49 7.17 -5.73 -17.88
C GLN A 49 8.51 -6.15 -18.45
N LYS A 50 9.44 -5.20 -18.56
CA LYS A 50 10.77 -5.44 -19.12
C LYS A 50 11.55 -6.43 -18.25
N GLU A 51 12.19 -7.37 -18.94
CA GLU A 51 13.02 -8.42 -18.36
C GLU A 51 14.48 -8.20 -18.78
N PHE A 52 15.41 -8.42 -17.86
CA PHE A 52 16.84 -8.13 -18.02
C PHE A 52 17.70 -9.39 -17.88
N SER A 53 18.91 -9.33 -18.43
CA SER A 53 19.89 -10.41 -18.34
C SER A 53 20.60 -10.45 -16.97
N SER A 54 20.71 -9.29 -16.30
CA SER A 54 21.33 -9.16 -14.98
C SER A 54 20.62 -8.12 -14.11
N ALA A 55 20.82 -8.21 -12.79
CA ALA A 55 20.35 -7.18 -11.86
C ALA A 55 21.01 -5.82 -12.11
N LYS A 56 22.27 -5.81 -12.54
CA LYS A 56 23.00 -4.60 -12.89
C LYS A 56 22.40 -3.89 -14.10
N GLU A 57 22.09 -4.63 -15.16
CA GLU A 57 21.41 -4.07 -16.34
C GLU A 57 20.05 -3.45 -15.97
N ALA A 58 19.28 -4.11 -15.12
CA ALA A 58 18.00 -3.60 -14.63
C ALA A 58 18.18 -2.28 -13.84
N ALA A 59 19.15 -2.24 -12.92
CA ALA A 59 19.46 -1.05 -12.13
C ALA A 59 19.94 0.13 -13.01
N ASP A 60 20.90 -0.10 -13.90
CA ASP A 60 21.42 0.93 -14.80
C ASP A 60 20.32 1.49 -15.70
N THR A 61 19.43 0.61 -16.21
CA THR A 61 18.28 1.03 -17.05
C THR A 61 17.30 1.88 -16.26
N LEU A 62 16.98 1.51 -15.01
CA LEU A 62 16.12 2.30 -14.12
C LEU A 62 16.71 3.68 -13.87
N LEU A 63 18.01 3.76 -13.55
CA LEU A 63 18.69 5.00 -13.24
C LEU A 63 18.72 5.95 -14.44
N HIS A 64 18.99 5.43 -15.64
CA HIS A 64 18.95 6.21 -16.87
C HIS A 64 17.54 6.75 -17.16
N ALA A 65 16.50 5.92 -17.01
CA ALA A 65 15.11 6.37 -17.19
C ALA A 65 14.71 7.42 -16.14
N ALA A 66 15.19 7.28 -14.89
CA ALA A 66 14.95 8.24 -13.81
C ALA A 66 15.66 9.58 -14.06
N GLU A 67 16.90 9.57 -14.57
CA GLU A 67 17.65 10.78 -14.91
C GLU A 67 16.95 11.63 -15.97
N ALA A 68 16.41 10.99 -17.02
CA ALA A 68 15.63 11.65 -18.05
C ALA A 68 14.19 11.97 -17.63
N PHE A 69 13.73 11.42 -16.50
CA PHE A 69 12.33 11.31 -16.12
C PHE A 69 11.44 10.80 -17.28
N ASP A 70 11.93 9.76 -17.97
CA ASP A 70 11.19 9.09 -19.05
C ASP A 70 10.15 8.16 -18.44
N VAL A 71 8.93 8.67 -18.29
CA VAL A 71 7.88 7.90 -17.62
C VAL A 71 7.46 6.67 -18.43
N ALA A 72 7.51 6.72 -19.77
CA ALA A 72 7.16 5.55 -20.57
C ALA A 72 8.17 4.41 -20.32
N ALA A 73 9.47 4.74 -20.29
CA ALA A 73 10.50 3.78 -19.94
C ALA A 73 10.36 3.27 -18.49
N LEU A 74 10.05 4.15 -17.53
CA LEU A 74 9.82 3.75 -16.14
C LEU A 74 8.64 2.77 -16.00
N GLU A 75 7.54 3.01 -16.72
CA GLU A 75 6.37 2.11 -16.75
C GLU A 75 6.72 0.76 -17.40
N GLU A 76 7.59 0.71 -18.41
CA GLU A 76 8.06 -0.55 -18.97
C GLU A 76 8.96 -1.33 -17.99
N ILE A 77 9.82 -0.63 -17.25
CA ILE A 77 10.78 -1.23 -16.30
C ILE A 77 10.06 -1.77 -15.05
N LEU A 78 9.15 -0.98 -14.49
CA LEU A 78 8.43 -1.29 -13.26
C LEU A 78 7.09 -2.00 -13.51
N GLY A 79 6.60 -2.03 -14.75
CA GLY A 79 5.32 -2.62 -15.12
C GLY A 79 4.14 -1.66 -14.96
N SER A 80 3.00 -2.02 -15.56
CA SER A 80 1.77 -1.21 -15.55
C SER A 80 1.23 -0.91 -14.16
N ASP A 81 1.51 -1.79 -13.20
CA ASP A 81 1.07 -1.64 -11.81
C ASP A 81 1.91 -0.62 -11.03
N ALA A 82 2.84 0.10 -11.68
CA ALA A 82 3.72 1.08 -11.05
C ALA A 82 3.37 2.55 -11.35
N THR A 83 2.34 2.81 -12.16
CA THR A 83 2.05 4.18 -12.64
C THR A 83 1.89 5.20 -11.51
N ASP A 84 1.21 4.83 -10.43
CA ASP A 84 1.00 5.65 -9.23
C ASP A 84 2.24 5.74 -8.32
N LEU A 85 3.25 4.90 -8.54
CA LEU A 85 4.56 5.01 -7.89
C LEU A 85 5.47 6.00 -8.64
N ILE A 86 5.25 6.14 -9.95
CA ILE A 86 6.04 7.01 -10.84
C ILE A 86 5.46 8.43 -10.88
N LYS A 87 4.13 8.55 -11.01
CA LYS A 87 3.40 9.81 -11.19
C LYS A 87 2.43 10.06 -10.03
N SER A 88 2.34 11.31 -9.63
CA SER A 88 1.39 11.85 -8.67
C SER A 88 0.65 13.05 -9.26
N ALA A 89 -0.11 13.77 -8.44
CA ALA A 89 -0.73 15.04 -8.84
C ALA A 89 0.29 16.19 -8.97
N ASP A 90 1.54 16.00 -8.53
CA ASP A 90 2.62 16.99 -8.60
C ASP A 90 3.77 16.48 -9.52
N PRO A 91 3.71 16.79 -10.83
CA PRO A 91 4.72 16.33 -11.77
C PRO A 91 6.11 16.97 -11.54
N VAL A 92 6.17 18.13 -10.88
CA VAL A 92 7.45 18.78 -10.56
C VAL A 92 8.14 18.01 -9.43
N ALA A 93 7.39 17.66 -8.39
CA ALA A 93 7.89 16.81 -7.31
C ALA A 93 8.30 15.42 -7.82
N ASP A 94 7.52 14.81 -8.73
CA ASP A 94 7.86 13.51 -9.30
C ASP A 94 9.17 13.54 -10.09
N LYS A 95 9.32 14.53 -10.97
CA LYS A 95 10.56 14.73 -11.73
C LYS A 95 11.73 14.94 -10.80
N LYS A 96 11.57 15.81 -9.80
CA LYS A 96 12.62 16.08 -8.81
C LYS A 96 13.04 14.82 -8.06
N ARG A 97 12.09 14.01 -7.56
CA ARG A 97 12.39 12.74 -6.88
C ARG A 97 13.19 11.79 -7.78
N ALA A 98 12.79 11.65 -9.04
CA ALA A 98 13.46 10.77 -9.99
C ALA A 98 14.88 11.25 -10.31
N THR A 99 15.05 12.54 -10.57
CA THR A 99 16.38 13.11 -10.88
C THR A 99 17.30 13.11 -9.67
N ASP A 100 16.79 13.38 -8.47
CA ASP A 100 17.57 13.32 -7.23
C ASP A 100 18.04 11.89 -6.95
N PHE A 101 17.17 10.89 -7.19
CA PHE A 101 17.52 9.47 -7.08
C PHE A 101 18.66 9.09 -8.04
N ALA A 102 18.55 9.50 -9.30
CA ALA A 102 19.62 9.27 -10.28
C ALA A 102 20.91 10.03 -9.91
N ALA A 103 20.82 11.25 -9.38
CA ALA A 103 21.98 12.00 -8.90
C ALA A 103 22.67 11.27 -7.74
N LYS A 104 21.93 10.77 -6.74
CA LYS A 104 22.49 9.97 -5.65
C LYS A 104 23.24 8.74 -6.13
N SER A 105 22.78 8.07 -7.19
CA SER A 105 23.51 6.92 -7.75
C SER A 105 24.89 7.26 -8.30
N LYS A 106 25.11 8.52 -8.72
CA LYS A 106 26.40 9.01 -9.21
C LYS A 106 27.39 9.26 -8.08
N GLU A 107 26.89 9.56 -6.88
CA GLU A 107 27.73 9.63 -5.68
C GLU A 107 28.24 8.24 -5.30
N LYS A 108 27.32 7.28 -5.20
CA LYS A 108 27.61 5.89 -4.89
C LYS A 108 26.45 5.00 -5.29
N MET A 109 26.76 3.77 -5.74
CA MET A 109 25.76 2.75 -6.05
C MET A 109 26.27 1.37 -5.60
N SER A 110 25.38 0.57 -5.01
CA SER A 110 25.63 -0.86 -4.77
C SER A 110 24.40 -1.71 -5.12
N LEU A 111 24.68 -2.99 -5.35
CA LEU A 111 23.68 -4.03 -5.55
C LEU A 111 23.83 -5.06 -4.44
N ASP A 112 22.96 -4.95 -3.45
CA ASP A 112 23.03 -5.73 -2.23
C ASP A 112 22.22 -7.00 -2.42
N VAL A 113 22.90 -8.13 -2.61
CA VAL A 113 22.26 -9.44 -2.77
C VAL A 113 21.73 -9.90 -1.42
N ASP A 114 20.48 -10.35 -1.39
CA ASP A 114 19.86 -10.88 -0.19
C ASP A 114 20.60 -12.16 0.26
N PRO A 115 21.18 -12.20 1.48
CA PRO A 115 21.93 -13.36 1.97
C PRO A 115 21.10 -14.64 2.03
N LYS A 116 19.78 -14.52 2.18
CA LYS A 116 18.86 -15.66 2.24
C LYS A 116 18.30 -16.02 0.87
N ASN A 117 18.44 -15.14 -0.12
CA ASN A 117 17.90 -15.34 -1.46
C ASN A 117 18.79 -14.69 -2.54
N PRO A 118 19.74 -15.44 -3.13
CA PRO A 118 20.61 -14.93 -4.20
C PRO A 118 19.88 -14.43 -5.46
N LYS A 119 18.58 -14.75 -5.60
CA LYS A 119 17.71 -14.29 -6.69
C LYS A 119 16.98 -13.00 -6.35
N ARG A 120 17.38 -12.31 -5.28
CA ARG A 120 16.82 -11.03 -4.84
C ARG A 120 17.97 -10.06 -4.54
N THR A 121 17.87 -8.87 -5.08
CA THR A 121 18.89 -7.83 -4.98
C THR A 121 18.23 -6.48 -4.72
N ILE A 122 18.82 -5.69 -3.84
CA ILE A 122 18.40 -4.31 -3.57
C ILE A 122 19.40 -3.36 -4.22
N LEU A 123 18.89 -2.39 -4.98
CA LEU A 123 19.68 -1.25 -5.43
C LEU A 123 19.79 -0.26 -4.29
N ALA A 124 21.01 0.08 -3.87
CA ALA A 124 21.25 1.15 -2.92
C ALA A 124 22.03 2.29 -3.59
N VAL A 125 21.69 3.54 -3.28
CA VAL A 125 22.27 4.74 -3.90
C VAL A 125 22.67 5.77 -2.86
N GLY A 126 23.63 6.62 -3.19
CA GLY A 126 24.09 7.70 -2.33
C GLY A 126 25.08 7.25 -1.25
N ASN A 127 25.72 8.24 -0.63
CA ASN A 127 26.70 8.01 0.44
C ASN A 127 26.09 7.37 1.70
N ASP A 128 24.79 7.57 1.91
CA ASP A 128 23.96 6.95 2.95
C ASP A 128 23.57 5.50 2.64
N ALA A 129 23.95 4.97 1.46
CA ALA A 129 23.55 3.66 0.98
C ALA A 129 22.02 3.45 1.05
N PHE A 130 21.26 4.47 0.64
CA PHE A 130 19.80 4.44 0.73
C PHE A 130 19.22 3.32 -0.15
N PRO A 131 18.52 2.33 0.44
CA PRO A 131 18.00 1.19 -0.30
C PRO A 131 16.70 1.54 -1.04
N LEU A 132 16.66 1.28 -2.34
CA LEU A 132 15.45 1.35 -3.15
C LEU A 132 14.41 0.34 -2.62
N ALA A 133 13.17 0.80 -2.46
CA ALA A 133 12.08 -0.02 -1.94
C ALA A 133 11.70 -1.17 -2.87
N ILE A 134 11.81 -0.98 -4.19
CA ILE A 134 11.45 -1.97 -5.21
C ILE A 134 12.64 -2.90 -5.47
N PRO A 135 12.61 -4.17 -5.02
CA PRO A 135 13.73 -5.08 -5.21
C PRO A 135 13.80 -5.58 -6.66
N ILE A 136 15.00 -5.98 -7.08
CA ILE A 136 15.23 -6.68 -8.35
C ILE A 136 15.24 -8.18 -8.05
N VAL A 137 14.39 -8.94 -8.73
CA VAL A 137 14.22 -10.38 -8.51
C VAL A 137 14.46 -11.17 -9.78
N GLN A 138 15.05 -12.35 -9.66
CA GLN A 138 15.21 -13.28 -10.76
C GLN A 138 14.03 -14.25 -10.83
N ARG A 139 13.27 -14.20 -11.94
CA ARG A 139 12.17 -15.11 -12.25
C ARG A 139 12.46 -15.80 -13.59
N ARG A 140 12.43 -17.13 -13.62
CA ARG A 140 12.67 -17.93 -14.84
C ARG A 140 13.97 -17.55 -15.58
N GLY A 141 15.03 -17.24 -14.83
CA GLY A 141 16.34 -16.87 -15.38
C GLY A 141 16.45 -15.44 -15.90
N LYS A 142 15.40 -14.61 -15.77
CA LYS A 142 15.40 -13.19 -16.11
C LYS A 142 15.26 -12.34 -14.87
N TRP A 143 15.88 -11.17 -14.87
CA TRP A 143 15.78 -10.19 -13.79
C TRP A 143 14.69 -9.17 -14.10
N MET A 144 13.92 -8.79 -13.09
CA MET A 144 12.85 -7.78 -13.21
C MET A 144 12.60 -7.15 -11.84
N PHE A 145 11.98 -5.97 -11.81
CA PHE A 145 11.58 -5.33 -10.56
C PHE A 145 10.33 -5.98 -9.97
N ASP A 146 10.32 -6.26 -8.66
CA ASP A 146 9.14 -6.73 -7.95
C ASP A 146 8.34 -5.55 -7.41
N THR A 147 7.57 -4.91 -8.28
CA THR A 147 6.78 -3.72 -7.97
C THR A 147 5.75 -3.96 -6.87
N LYS A 148 5.19 -5.17 -6.79
CA LYS A 148 4.26 -5.55 -5.72
C LYS A 148 4.96 -5.50 -4.35
N ALA A 149 6.10 -6.16 -4.22
CA ALA A 149 6.89 -6.11 -2.99
C ALA A 149 7.35 -4.67 -2.67
N GLY A 150 7.72 -3.91 -3.69
CA GLY A 150 8.10 -2.50 -3.54
C GLY A 150 6.98 -1.60 -3.02
N ARG A 151 5.74 -1.82 -3.47
CA ARG A 151 4.56 -1.11 -2.97
C ARG A 151 4.32 -1.37 -1.50
N ASP A 152 4.39 -2.63 -1.08
CA ASP A 152 4.21 -3.02 0.32
C ASP A 152 5.30 -2.38 1.20
N GLU A 153 6.55 -2.39 0.75
CA GLU A 153 7.67 -1.74 1.43
C GLU A 153 7.49 -0.21 1.52
N MET A 154 7.05 0.45 0.45
CA MET A 154 6.78 1.91 0.49
C MET A 154 5.67 2.27 1.47
N LEU A 155 4.62 1.45 1.56
CA LEU A 155 3.56 1.62 2.56
C LEU A 155 4.12 1.47 3.97
N MET A 156 4.92 0.43 4.21
CA MET A 156 5.58 0.20 5.51
C MET A 156 6.50 1.37 5.91
N ARG A 157 7.28 1.92 4.97
CA ARG A 157 8.11 3.10 5.22
C ARG A 157 7.28 4.33 5.60
N ARG A 158 6.12 4.54 4.96
CA ARG A 158 5.21 5.63 5.31
C ARG A 158 4.61 5.45 6.70
N ILE A 159 4.19 4.23 7.03
CA ILE A 159 3.70 3.89 8.37
C ILE A 159 4.79 4.17 9.40
N GLY A 160 6.00 3.67 9.18
CA GLY A 160 7.12 3.91 10.09
C GLY A 160 7.47 5.39 10.25
N ALA A 161 7.47 6.19 9.18
CA ALA A 161 7.67 7.63 9.26
C ALA A 161 6.57 8.31 10.10
N ASN A 162 5.29 8.01 9.82
CA ASN A 162 4.17 8.56 10.57
C ASN A 162 4.18 8.13 12.05
N GLU A 163 4.65 6.92 12.36
CA GLU A 163 4.82 6.43 13.74
C GLU A 163 5.92 7.21 14.47
N LEU A 164 7.04 7.50 13.80
CA LEU A 164 8.12 8.34 14.36
C LEU A 164 7.64 9.78 14.57
N ASP A 165 6.91 10.36 13.62
CA ASP A 165 6.33 11.69 13.74
C ASP A 165 5.37 11.76 14.94
N ALA A 166 4.53 10.73 15.13
CA ALA A 166 3.62 10.66 16.27
C ALA A 166 4.39 10.63 17.61
N ILE A 167 5.49 9.87 17.69
CA ILE A 167 6.36 9.85 18.88
C ILE A 167 6.97 11.22 19.13
N GLU A 168 7.45 11.89 18.09
CA GLU A 168 8.03 13.23 18.18
C GLU A 168 7.00 14.25 18.68
N ILE A 169 5.78 14.21 18.15
CA ILE A 169 4.66 15.06 18.60
C ILE A 169 4.34 14.80 20.07
N CYS A 170 4.27 13.53 20.50
CA CYS A 170 4.02 13.21 21.90
C CYS A 170 5.13 13.74 22.83
N ARG A 171 6.39 13.71 22.39
CA ARG A 171 7.51 14.30 23.15
C ARG A 171 7.42 15.81 23.20
N GLY A 172 7.20 16.47 22.05
CA GLY A 172 7.05 17.92 21.96
C GLY A 172 5.88 18.43 22.81
N PHE A 173 4.79 17.67 22.93
CA PHE A 173 3.70 18.00 23.84
C PHE A 173 4.14 18.03 25.31
N VAL A 174 4.90 17.03 25.75
CA VAL A 174 5.42 16.96 27.13
C VAL A 174 6.41 18.09 27.38
N GLU A 175 7.28 18.39 26.43
CA GLU A 175 8.24 19.50 26.51
C GLU A 175 7.52 20.84 26.63
N ALA A 176 6.52 21.11 25.77
CA ALA A 176 5.73 22.33 25.82
C ALA A 176 4.96 22.48 27.14
N GLN A 177 4.43 21.38 27.68
CA GLN A 177 3.75 21.38 28.98
C GLN A 177 4.72 21.67 30.14
N HIS A 178 5.92 21.10 30.11
CA HIS A 178 6.95 21.38 31.12
C HIS A 178 7.43 22.82 31.06
N GLU A 179 7.62 23.37 29.86
CA GLU A 179 7.97 24.77 29.65
C GLU A 179 6.88 25.69 30.19
N TYR A 180 5.62 25.46 29.82
CA TYR A 180 4.48 26.22 30.34
C TYR A 180 4.45 26.21 31.88
N ALA A 181 4.66 25.04 32.49
CA ALA A 181 4.68 24.88 33.95
C ALA A 181 5.92 25.47 34.66
N GLN A 182 6.91 26.04 33.96
CA GLN A 182 7.98 26.80 34.61
C GLN A 182 7.53 28.18 35.09
N GLU A 183 6.49 28.73 34.48
CA GLU A 183 5.95 30.04 34.80
C GLU A 183 4.56 29.92 35.46
N LYS A 184 4.17 30.97 36.19
CA LYS A 184 2.81 31.09 36.73
C LYS A 184 1.94 31.76 35.68
N HIS A 185 0.77 31.20 35.45
CA HIS A 185 -0.21 31.71 34.50
C HIS A 185 -1.54 32.00 35.19
N ASP A 186 -2.35 32.89 34.61
CA ASP A 186 -3.72 33.19 35.06
C ASP A 186 -3.85 33.55 36.56
N ASP A 187 -2.94 34.40 37.06
CA ASP A 187 -2.85 34.84 38.47
C ASP A 187 -2.75 33.71 39.51
N SER A 188 -2.38 32.50 39.06
CA SER A 188 -2.24 31.34 39.93
C SER A 188 -1.08 31.49 40.91
N GLN A 189 -1.28 30.96 42.11
CA GLN A 189 -0.27 30.96 43.16
C GLN A 189 0.75 29.82 43.01
N VAL A 190 0.45 28.81 42.19
CA VAL A 190 1.29 27.64 41.94
C VAL A 190 1.55 27.46 40.44
N ASN A 191 2.64 26.78 40.11
CA ASN A 191 2.90 26.38 38.73
C ASN A 191 1.91 25.31 38.29
N GLN A 192 1.48 25.36 37.03
CA GLN A 192 0.43 24.51 36.50
C GLN A 192 0.70 24.14 35.04
N TYR A 193 0.18 23.00 34.63
CA TYR A 193 0.15 22.58 33.24
C TYR A 193 -1.01 23.25 32.48
N ALA A 194 -0.81 23.50 31.19
CA ALA A 194 -1.80 24.14 30.33
C ALA A 194 -3.04 23.25 30.21
N GLN A 195 -4.21 23.83 30.48
CA GLN A 195 -5.50 23.13 30.42
C GLN A 195 -6.09 23.09 29.00
N ARG A 196 -5.55 23.89 28.06
CA ARG A 196 -6.01 23.98 26.68
C ARG A 196 -4.81 24.06 25.74
N ILE A 197 -4.88 23.27 24.66
CA ILE A 197 -3.97 23.34 23.52
C ILE A 197 -4.76 24.02 22.40
N ILE A 198 -4.15 24.99 21.72
CA ILE A 198 -4.74 25.74 20.60
C ILE A 198 -4.01 25.44 19.31
#